data_AF-A0A7Y2AR88-F1
#
_entry.id   AF-A0A7Y2AR88-F1
#
_cell.length_a   1.000
_cell.length_b   1.000
_cell.length_c   1.000
_cell.angle_alpha   90.00
_cell.angle_beta   90.00
_cell.angle_gamma   90.00
#
_symmetry.space_group_name_H-M   'P 1'
#
loop_
_entity.id
_entity.type
_entity.pdbx_description
1 polymer ?
#
loop_
_entity_poly.entity_id
_entity_poly.type
_entity_poly.pdbx_seq_one_letter_code
_entity_poly.pdbx_strand_id
1 'polypeptide(L)'
;YVGFFSVFSNPHGPIAVAFSLFPLTSPIVMLMRLPGGIGEGGVPIWQVLASITLLLITFIGIVWLAAKIYRVGILMYGKKPSYKELFKWLKY
;
A
#
# COMPACT_ATOMS: atom_id res chain seq x y z
N TYR A 1 2.97 11.97 -14.00
CA TYR A 1 3.63 13.20 -13.51
C TYR A 1 2.70 14.22 -12.85
N VAL A 2 1.36 14.11 -12.94
CA VAL A 2 0.43 15.13 -12.35
C VAL A 2 0.14 14.93 -10.85
N GLY A 3 0.24 13.70 -10.33
CA GLY A 3 -0.12 13.40 -8.93
C GLY A 3 0.86 13.91 -7.87
N PHE A 4 2.18 13.90 -8.14
CA PHE A 4 3.20 14.23 -7.14
C PHE A 4 3.30 15.73 -6.86
N PHE A 5 3.15 16.58 -7.89
CA PHE A 5 3.16 18.05 -7.73
C PHE A 5 1.89 18.57 -7.05
N SER A 6 0.74 17.91 -7.24
CA SER A 6 -0.53 18.30 -6.61
C SER A 6 -0.49 18.23 -5.08
N VAL A 7 0.26 17.28 -4.52
CA VAL A 7 0.36 17.08 -3.05
C VAL A 7 1.09 18.24 -2.39
N PHE A 8 2.13 18.78 -3.03
CA PHE A 8 2.85 19.95 -2.53
C PHE A 8 2.03 21.24 -2.63
N SER A 9 1.25 21.41 -3.70
CA SER A 9 0.40 22.58 -3.89
C SER A 9 -0.82 22.60 -2.95
N ASN A 10 -1.39 21.43 -2.62
CA ASN A 10 -2.55 21.33 -1.73
C ASN A 10 -2.49 20.06 -0.85
N PRO A 11 -1.76 20.10 0.28
CA PRO A 11 -1.54 18.95 1.17
C PRO A 11 -2.81 18.42 1.85
N HIS A 12 -3.87 19.23 1.90
CA HIS A 12 -5.18 18.86 2.45
C HIS A 12 -6.21 18.53 1.36
N GLY A 13 -5.81 18.59 0.09
CA GLY A 13 -6.69 18.28 -1.04
C GLY A 13 -7.07 16.79 -1.11
N PRO A 14 -8.17 16.45 -1.79
CA PRO A 14 -8.68 15.08 -1.89
C PRO A 14 -7.67 14.10 -2.51
N ILE A 15 -6.82 14.59 -3.42
CA ILE A 15 -5.74 13.79 -4.05
C ILE A 15 -4.65 13.45 -3.04
N ALA A 16 -4.23 14.42 -2.20
CA ALA A 16 -3.24 14.20 -1.16
C ALA A 16 -3.78 13.24 -0.08
N VAL A 17 -5.05 13.35 0.28
CA VAL A 17 -5.72 12.40 1.19
C VAL A 17 -5.76 11.00 0.59
N ALA A 18 -6.19 10.84 -0.66
CA ALA A 18 -6.27 9.54 -1.32
C ALA A 18 -4.90 8.83 -1.38
N PHE A 19 -3.85 9.52 -1.83
CA PHE A 19 -2.51 8.92 -1.89
C PHE A 19 -1.89 8.68 -0.50
N SER A 20 -2.29 9.43 0.52
CA SER A 20 -1.86 9.18 1.90
C SER A 20 -2.51 7.94 2.52
N LEU A 21 -3.64 7.47 1.99
CA LEU A 21 -4.32 6.26 2.43
C LEU A 21 -3.95 5.04 1.60
N PHE A 22 -3.50 5.24 0.36
CA PHE A 22 -3.09 4.12 -0.49
C PHE A 22 -1.80 3.48 0.04
N PRO A 23 -1.78 2.18 0.39
CA PRO A 23 -0.74 1.54 1.19
C PRO A 23 0.70 1.80 0.71
N LEU A 24 0.96 1.66 -0.59
CA LEU A 24 2.31 1.79 -1.15
C LEU A 24 2.79 3.24 -1.25
N THR A 25 1.88 4.21 -1.35
CA THR A 25 2.21 5.65 -1.42
C THR A 25 2.03 6.35 -0.08
N SER A 26 1.32 5.73 0.85
CA SER A 26 1.02 6.25 2.18
C SER A 26 2.24 6.67 3.00
N PRO A 27 3.37 5.92 3.07
CA PRO A 27 4.49 6.34 3.92
C PRO A 27 5.11 7.64 3.42
N ILE A 28 5.22 7.82 2.10
CA ILE A 28 5.82 9.02 1.52
C ILE A 28 4.85 10.21 1.64
N VAL A 29 3.60 10.04 1.20
CA VAL A 29 2.63 11.14 1.16
C VAL A 29 2.15 11.54 2.55
N MET A 30 2.03 10.61 3.50
CA MET A 30 1.69 10.95 4.88
C MET A 30 2.83 11.72 5.56
N LEU A 31 4.10 11.32 5.36
CA LEU A 31 5.26 12.07 5.85
C LEU A 31 5.32 13.49 5.28
N MET A 32 4.86 13.71 4.05
CA MET A 32 4.77 15.05 3.45
C MET A 32 3.63 15.90 4.02
N ARG A 33 2.59 15.30 4.62
CA ARG A 33 1.44 15.99 5.21
C ARG A 33 1.60 16.25 6.71
N LEU A 34 2.40 15.45 7.41
CA LEU A 34 2.70 15.59 8.85
C LEU A 34 3.35 16.93 9.28
N PRO A 35 4.11 17.67 8.45
CA PRO A 35 4.64 18.98 8.83
C PRO A 35 3.54 20.01 9.16
N GLY A 36 2.32 19.83 8.65
CA GLY A 36 1.14 20.64 9.02
C GLY A 36 0.59 20.34 10.42
N GLY A 37 1.19 19.41 11.16
CA GLY A 37 0.74 18.98 12.48
C GLY A 37 -0.25 17.81 12.44
N ILE A 38 -0.57 17.28 13.62
CA ILE A 38 -1.56 16.22 13.83
C ILE A 38 -2.67 16.80 14.70
N GLY A 39 -3.93 16.70 14.27
CA GLY A 39 -5.08 17.23 15.03
C GLY A 39 -5.64 18.55 14.46
N GLU A 40 -6.08 19.46 15.33
CA GLU A 40 -6.95 20.62 15.00
C GLU A 40 -6.37 21.68 14.04
N GLY A 41 -5.12 21.51 13.58
CA GLY A 41 -4.50 22.36 12.56
C GLY A 41 -3.87 21.62 11.38
N GLY A 42 -3.98 20.28 11.32
CA GLY A 42 -3.17 19.46 10.42
C GLY A 42 -3.88 18.21 9.91
N VAL A 43 -3.18 17.06 9.91
CA VAL A 43 -3.76 15.79 9.47
C VAL A 43 -4.61 15.21 10.62
N PRO A 44 -5.88 14.83 10.37
CA PRO A 44 -6.69 14.15 11.37
C PRO A 44 -6.05 12.84 11.85
N ILE A 45 -6.09 12.57 13.16
CA ILE A 45 -5.48 11.38 13.78
C ILE A 45 -6.01 10.08 13.15
N TRP A 46 -7.30 10.05 12.79
CA TRP A 46 -7.91 8.88 12.15
C TRP A 46 -7.32 8.59 10.77
N GLN A 47 -6.85 9.60 10.01
CA GLN A 47 -6.20 9.39 8.71
C GLN A 47 -4.83 8.75 8.89
N VAL A 48 -4.11 9.15 9.93
CA VAL A 48 -2.81 8.56 10.30
C VAL A 48 -3.00 7.09 10.68
N LEU A 49 -3.93 6.81 11.60
CA LEU A 49 -4.24 5.44 12.00
C LEU A 49 -4.72 4.58 10.81
N ALA A 50 -5.64 5.10 9.99
CA ALA A 50 -6.12 4.39 8.81
C ALA A 50 -5.00 4.09 7.81
N SER A 51 -4.08 5.03 7.58
CA SER A 51 -2.94 4.79 6.68
C SER A 51 -2.01 3.67 7.20
N ILE A 52 -1.72 3.65 8.50
CA ILE A 52 -0.88 2.62 9.13
C ILE A 52 -1.58 1.27 9.09
N THR A 53 -2.86 1.21 9.44
CA THR A 53 -3.65 -0.03 9.40
C THR A 53 -3.74 -0.57 7.98
N LEU A 54 -4.00 0.26 6.98
CA LEU A 54 -4.04 -0.15 5.57
C LEU A 54 -2.68 -0.63 5.07
N LEU A 55 -1.59 0.03 5.48
CA LEU A 55 -0.23 -0.38 5.16
C LEU A 55 0.08 -1.77 5.75
N LEU A 56 -0.23 -1.99 7.02
CA LEU A 56 0.00 -3.28 7.68
C LEU A 56 -0.85 -4.40 7.07
N ILE A 57 -2.14 -4.16 6.83
CA ILE A 57 -3.03 -5.15 6.18
C ILE A 57 -2.51 -5.52 4.80
N THR A 58 -2.10 -4.53 4.01
CA THR A 58 -1.61 -4.76 2.65
C THR A 58 -0.27 -5.48 2.66
N PHE A 59 0.64 -5.10 3.57
CA PHE A 59 1.91 -5.77 3.76
C PHE A 59 1.70 -7.25 4.12
N ILE A 60 0.88 -7.54 5.13
CA ILE A 60 0.56 -8.90 5.55
C ILE A 60 -0.10 -9.67 4.40
N GLY A 61 -1.05 -9.05 3.69
CA GLY A 61 -1.71 -9.65 2.53
C GLY A 61 -0.72 -10.03 1.42
N ILE A 62 0.19 -9.14 1.06
CA ILE A 62 1.22 -9.40 0.03
C ILE A 62 2.20 -10.47 0.50
N VAL A 63 2.71 -10.39 1.74
CA VAL A 63 3.63 -11.39 2.29
C VAL A 63 2.97 -12.76 2.36
N TRP A 64 1.71 -12.83 2.77
CA TRP A 64 0.93 -14.06 2.80
C TRP A 64 0.74 -14.66 1.40
N LEU A 65 0.38 -13.84 0.41
CA LEU A 65 0.27 -14.26 -0.99
C LEU A 65 1.63 -14.76 -1.53
N ALA A 66 2.71 -14.03 -1.28
CA ALA A 66 4.06 -14.41 -1.70
C ALA A 66 4.52 -15.71 -1.05
N ALA A 67 4.28 -15.90 0.25
CA ALA A 67 4.59 -17.12 0.97
C ALA A 67 3.80 -18.32 0.44
N LYS A 68 2.52 -18.12 0.10
CA LYS A 68 1.67 -19.15 -0.51
C LYS A 68 2.20 -19.58 -1.88
N ILE A 69 2.56 -18.63 -2.73
CA ILE A 69 3.17 -18.89 -4.04
C ILE A 69 4.51 -19.60 -3.88
N TYR A 70 5.36 -19.16 -2.94
CA TYR A 70 6.66 -19.78 -2.70
C TYR A 70 6.55 -21.25 -2.24
N ARG A 71 5.60 -21.54 -1.33
CA ARG A 71 5.35 -22.91 -0.85
C ARG A 71 4.93 -23.87 -1.97
N VAL A 72 4.16 -23.39 -2.95
CA VAL A 72 3.75 -24.23 -4.09
C VAL A 72 4.84 -24.28 -5.17
N GLY A 73 5.51 -23.14 -5.41
CA GLY A 73 6.55 -23.00 -6.42
C GLY A 73 7.82 -23.81 -6.13
N ILE A 74 8.20 -24.01 -4.86
CA ILE A 74 9.40 -24.78 -4.50
C ILE A 74 9.33 -26.26 -4.94
N LEU A 75 8.12 -26.80 -5.12
CA LEU A 75 7.89 -28.18 -5.56
C LEU A 75 7.86 -28.31 -7.09
N MET A 76 7.92 -27.20 -7.82
CA MET A 76 7.84 -27.15 -9.27
C MET A 76 9.23 -27.06 -9.90
N TYR A 77 9.82 -28.21 -10.20
CA TYR A 77 11.07 -28.31 -10.96
C TYR A 77 10.78 -28.51 -12.46
N GLY A 78 11.47 -27.76 -13.33
CA GLY A 78 11.54 -28.04 -14.77
C GLY A 78 10.43 -27.45 -15.65
N LYS A 79 9.39 -26.81 -15.09
CA LYS A 79 8.35 -26.11 -15.87
C LYS A 79 8.24 -24.64 -15.43
N LYS A 80 8.28 -23.71 -16.40
CA LYS A 80 8.02 -22.29 -16.13
C LYS A 80 6.53 -22.11 -15.79
N PRO A 81 6.18 -21.67 -14.57
CA PRO A 81 4.78 -21.50 -14.22
C PRO A 81 4.13 -20.41 -15.06
N SER A 82 2.94 -20.70 -15.59
CA SER A 82 2.13 -19.72 -16.32
C SER A 82 1.32 -18.84 -15.37
N TYR A 83 0.91 -17.63 -15.79
CA TYR A 83 0.02 -16.75 -15.00
C TYR A 83 -1.26 -17.46 -14.53
N LYS A 84 -1.80 -18.39 -15.34
CA LYS A 84 -2.96 -19.21 -14.95
C LYS A 84 -2.67 -20.18 -13.80
N GLU A 85 -1.46 -20.73 -13.74
CA GLU A 85 -1.04 -21.66 -12.68
C GLU A 85 -0.79 -20.90 -11.38
N LEU A 86 -0.17 -19.72 -11.44
CA LEU A 86 0.01 -18.84 -10.27
C LEU A 86 -1.33 -18.51 -9.60
N PHE A 87 -2.35 -18.16 -10.39
CA PHE A 87 -3.69 -17.88 -9.85
C PHE A 87 -4.35 -19.12 -9.26
N LYS A 88 -4.08 -20.31 -9.80
CA LYS A 88 -4.54 -21.58 -9.24
C LYS A 88 -3.89 -21.87 -7.89
N TRP A 89 -2.58 -21.59 -7.75
CA TRP A 89 -1.84 -21.76 -6.49
C TRP A 89 -2.34 -20.83 -5.39
N LEU A 90 -2.79 -19.63 -5.74
CA LEU A 90 -3.45 -18.74 -4.77
C LEU A 90 -4.71 -19.34 -4.17
N LYS A 91 -5.38 -20.26 -4.87
CA LYS A 91 -6.61 -20.93 -4.43
C LYS A 91 -6.36 -22.23 -3.64
N TYR A 92 -5.18 -22.84 -3.79
CA TYR A 92 -4.73 -24.01 -3.01
C TYR A 92 -4.08 -23.55 -1.70
#